data_AF-A0A661JYI2-F1
#
_entry.id   AF-A0A661JYI2-F1
#
_cell.length_a   1.000
_cell.length_b   1.000
_cell.length_c   1.000
_cell.angle_alpha   90.00
_cell.angle_beta   90.00
_cell.angle_gamma   90.00
#
_symmetry.space_group_name_H-M   'P 1'
#
loop_
_entity.id
_entity.type
_entity.pdbx_description
1 polymer ?
#
loop_
_entity_poly.entity_id
_entity_poly.type
_entity_poly.pdbx_seq_one_letter_code
_entity_poly.pdbx_strand_id
1 'polypeptide(L)' 'MFGELLIKYNYWIYAVLLTLGFYGMMTKNNLMKKLIAMNVFQWAVIFYFISIGAKRGGNVP' A
#
# COMPACT_ATOMS: atom_id res chain seq x y z
N MET A 1 -24.13 -9.06 -1.10
CA MET A 1 -23.72 -9.36 0.29
C MET A 1 -22.26 -9.87 0.39
N PHE A 2 -21.78 -10.82 -0.43
CA PHE A 2 -20.36 -11.24 -0.41
C PHE A 2 -19.38 -10.27 -1.12
N GLY A 3 -19.87 -9.46 -2.07
CA GLY A 3 -19.03 -8.50 -2.81
C GLY A 3 -18.53 -7.31 -1.98
N GLU A 4 -19.24 -6.91 -0.92
CA GLU A 4 -18.86 -5.77 -0.08
C GLU A 4 -17.75 -6.11 0.93
N LEU A 5 -17.66 -7.37 1.35
CA LEU A 5 -16.58 -7.86 2.21
C LEU A 5 -15.23 -7.91 1.48
N LEU A 6 -15.23 -8.22 0.17
CA LEU A 6 -14.02 -8.19 -0.66
C LEU A 6 -13.46 -6.77 -0.84
N ILE A 7 -14.33 -5.74 -0.84
CA ILE A 7 -13.90 -4.34 -0.91
C ILE A 7 -13.12 -3.95 0.36
N LYS A 8 -13.54 -4.45 1.53
CA LYS A 8 -12.77 -4.27 2.78
C LYS A 8 -11.43 -5.00 2.75
N TYR A 9 -11.33 -6.19 2.15
CA TYR A 9 -10.08 -6.96 2.12
C TYR A 9 -8.98 -6.29 1.28
N ASN A 10 -9.34 -5.70 0.14
CA ASN A 10 -8.36 -5.01 -0.70
C ASN A 10 -7.79 -3.76 0.01
N TYR A 11 -8.64 -3.01 0.72
CA TYR A 11 -8.22 -1.85 1.52
C TYR A 11 -7.23 -2.24 2.64
N TRP A 12 -7.42 -3.41 3.25
CA TRP A 12 -6.54 -3.91 4.32
C TRP A 12 -5.13 -4.25 3.82
N ILE A 13 -4.98 -4.71 2.56
CA ILE A 13 -3.67 -4.99 1.97
C ILE A 13 -2.79 -3.73 1.94
N TYR A 14 -3.33 -2.58 1.53
CA TYR A 14 -2.56 -1.32 1.48
C TYR A 14 -2.25 -0.77 2.87
N ALA A 15 -3.19 -0.90 3.80
CA ALA A 15 -2.96 -0.49 5.20
C ALA A 15 -1.83 -1.30 5.85
N VAL A 16 -1.78 -2.62 5.62
CA VAL A 16 -0.69 -3.47 6.10
C VAL A 16 0.63 -3.15 5.40
N LEU A 17 0.62 -2.87 4.09
CA LEU A 17 1.81 -2.46 3.34
C LEU A 17 2.41 -1.15 3.85
N LEU A 18 1.57 -0.14 4.13
CA LEU A 18 2.00 1.14 4.71
C LEU A 18 2.61 0.94 6.10
N THR A 19 2.01 0.09 6.92
CA THR A 19 2.50 -0.19 8.29
C THR A 19 3.82 -0.96 8.26
N LEU A 20 3.99 -1.90 7.34
CA LEU A 20 5.26 -2.63 7.11
C LEU A 20 6.37 -1.69 6.62
N GLY A 21 6.07 -0.77 5.71
CA GLY A 21 7.01 0.25 5.24
C GLY A 21 7.50 1.13 6.39
N PHE A 22 6.59 1.59 7.25
CA PHE A 22 6.92 2.39 8.44
C PHE A 22 7.70 1.60 9.49
N TYR A 23 7.30 0.36 9.76
CA TYR A 23 7.99 -0.53 10.70
C TYR A 23 9.42 -0.85 10.27
N GLY A 24 9.62 -1.08 8.96
CA GLY A 24 10.94 -1.30 8.37
C GLY A 24 11.88 -0.11 8.50
N MET A 25 11.35 1.12 8.39
CA MET A 25 12.11 2.36 8.60
C MET A 25 12.50 2.58 10.06
N MET A 26 11.64 2.24 11.02
CA MET A 26 11.92 2.43 12.45
C MET A 26 12.86 1.36 13.04
N THR A 27 12.76 0.10 12.59
CA THR A 27 13.45 -1.04 13.24
C THR A 27 14.95 -1.14 12.93
N LYS A 28 15.42 -0.61 11.79
CA LYS A 28 16.78 -0.89 11.30
C LYS A 28 17.74 0.26 11.63
N ASN A 29 18.82 -0.03 12.35
CA ASN A 29 19.91 0.94 12.61
C ASN A 29 20.79 1.23 11.39
N ASN A 30 20.73 0.39 10.35
CA ASN A 30 21.53 0.55 9.14
C ASN A 30 20.78 1.38 8.09
N LEU A 31 21.42 2.45 7.60
CA LEU A 31 20.85 3.40 6.65
C LEU A 31 20.43 2.76 5.33
N MET A 32 21.17 1.76 4.82
CA MET A 32 20.80 1.02 3.61
C MET A 32 19.46 0.31 3.75
N LYS A 33 19.22 -0.34 4.90
CA LYS A 33 17.96 -1.05 5.15
C LYS A 33 16.80 -0.08 5.37
N LYS A 34 17.06 1.11 5.94
CA LYS A 34 16.07 2.21 5.98
C LYS A 34 15.72 2.71 4.58
N LEU A 35 16.70 2.88 3.70
CA LEU A 35 16.47 3.35 2.32
C LEU A 35 15.59 2.38 1.51
N ILE A 36 15.83 1.07 1.67
CA ILE A 36 14.99 0.03 1.05
C ILE A 36 13.56 0.11 1.60
N ALA A 37 13.38 0.24 2.92
CA ALA A 37 12.06 0.39 3.52
C ALA A 37 11.35 1.68 3.07
N MET A 38 12.10 2.76 2.85
CA MET A 38 11.60 4.04 2.32
C MET A 38 11.06 3.89 0.90
N ASN A 39 11.77 3.13 0.06
CA ASN A 39 11.35 2.83 -1.30
C ASN A 39 10.06 1.99 -1.33
N VAL A 40 9.97 0.98 -0.45
CA VAL A 40 8.76 0.15 -0.29
C VAL A 40 7.57 0.99 0.17
N PHE A 41 7.77 1.94 1.09
CA PHE A 41 6.72 2.85 1.54
C PHE A 41 6.22 3.77 0.41
N GLN A 42 7.11 4.29 -0.43
CA GLN A 42 6.70 5.08 -1.60
C GLN A 42 5.83 4.27 -2.57
N TRP A 43 6.23 3.04 -2.92
CA TRP A 43 5.41 2.16 -3.76
C TRP A 43 4.06 1.81 -3.12
N ALA A 44 4.01 1.62 -1.80
CA ALA A 44 2.76 1.37 -1.07
C ALA A 44 1.75 2.53 -1.23
N VAL A 45 2.22 3.78 -1.16
CA VAL A 45 1.39 4.97 -1.36
C VAL A 45 0.85 5.04 -2.80
N ILE A 46 1.69 4.75 -3.80
CA ILE A 46 1.27 4.71 -5.21
C ILE A 46 0.16 3.68 -5.40
N PHE A 47 0.34 2.46 -4.89
CA PHE A 47 -0.68 1.42 -4.98
C PHE A 47 -1.97 1.76 -4.22
N TYR A 48 -1.87 2.44 -3.08
CA TYR A 48 -3.03 2.94 -2.34
C TYR A 48 -3.85 3.93 -3.19
N PHE A 49 -3.20 4.90 -3.83
CA PHE A 49 -3.89 5.85 -4.72
C PHE A 49 -4.50 5.17 -5.95
N ILE A 50 -3.81 4.21 -6.57
CA ILE A 50 -4.34 3.43 -7.68
C ILE A 50 -5.61 2.67 -7.24
N SER A 51 -5.60 2.08 -6.05
CA SER A 51 -6.77 1.35 -5.53
C SER A 51 -7.96 2.26 -5.26
N ILE A 52 -7.75 3.51 -4.84
CA ILE A 52 -8.81 4.49 -4.63
C ILE A 52 -9.33 5.02 -5.97
N GLY A 53 -8.44 5.22 -6.95
CA GLY A 53 -8.77 5.70 -8.28
C GLY A 53 -9.42 4.65 -9.19
N ALA A 54 -9.30 3.36 -8.86
CA ALA A 54 -9.87 2.26 -9.64
C ALA A 54 -11.41 2.24 -9.59
N LYS A 55 -12.06 2.83 -10.60
CA LYS A 55 -13.52 2.80 -10.79
C LYS A 55 -13.93 1.63 -11.70
N ARG A 56 -14.90 0.80 -11.27
CA ARG A 56 -15.51 -0.24 -12.12
C ARG A 56 -16.20 0.43 -13.32
N GLY A 57 -15.67 0.21 -14.52
CA GLY A 57 -16.17 0.81 -15.76
C GLY A 57 -15.46 2.09 -16.21
N GLY A 58 -14.33 2.47 -15.58
CA GLY A 58 -13.49 3.56 -16.07
C GLY A 58 -12.77 3.16 -17.35
N ASN A 59 -13.04 3.85 -18.46
CA ASN A 59 -12.27 3.70 -19.67
C ASN A 59 -10.84 4.23 -19.42
N VAL A 60 -9.84 3.42 -19.73
CA VAL A 60 -8.43 3.87 -19.73
C VAL A 60 -8.34 4.96 -20.80
N PRO A 61 -7.80 6.16 -20.51
CA PRO A 61 -7.39 7.06 -21.58
C PRO A 61 -6.24 6.45 -22.39
#